data_AF-A0AAU5BLS2-F1
#
_entry.id   AF-A0AAU5BLS2-F1
#
_cell.length_a   1.000
_cell.length_b   1.000
_cell.length_c   1.000
_cell.angle_alpha   90.00
_cell.angle_beta   90.00
_cell.angle_gamma   90.00
#
_symmetry.space_group_name_H-M   'P 1'
#
loop_
_entity.id
_entity.type
_entity.pdbx_description
1 polymer ?
#
loop_
_entity_poly.entity_id
_entity_poly.type
_entity_poly.pdbx_seq_one_letter_code
_entity_poly.pdbx_strand_id
1 'polypeptide(L)'
;MPARRGWSPHWAEARSTAAALARLGDPQPLLDFIDRALADDDVAGAANLYYWALWLGALALPQPDDAFMRDRDLSGWDPVTLLRGLVGGLHLAAGFIDLYAHSLWALLTAFPWLAQAAGPLADVLREQAGQLLDGAALSGGSRRELAHVHYVFDLDR
;
A
#
# COMPACT_ATOMS: atom_id res chain seq x y z
N MET A 1 -12.95 12.57 14.58
CA MET A 1 -11.72 12.67 15.39
C MET A 1 -10.58 13.00 14.44
N PRO A 2 -9.71 13.98 14.73
CA PRO A 2 -8.56 14.26 13.84
C PRO A 2 -7.64 13.03 13.79
N ALA A 3 -7.15 12.70 12.60
CA ALA A 3 -6.20 11.61 12.41
C ALA A 3 -4.95 11.84 13.27
N ARG A 4 -4.64 10.86 14.14
CA ARG A 4 -3.42 10.85 14.95
C ARG A 4 -2.22 10.66 14.03
N ARG A 5 -1.11 11.33 14.34
CA ARG A 5 0.14 11.14 13.59
C ARG A 5 0.73 9.78 13.94
N GLY A 6 1.10 9.02 12.91
CA GLY A 6 1.82 7.76 13.06
C GLY A 6 1.02 6.61 13.66
N TRP A 7 1.74 5.57 14.08
CA TRP A 7 1.16 4.36 14.65
C TRP A 7 0.40 4.62 15.97
N SER A 8 -0.69 3.87 16.21
CA SER A 8 -1.41 3.83 17.48
C SER A 8 -2.16 2.51 17.69
N PRO A 9 -2.62 2.18 18.91
CA PRO A 9 -3.44 0.97 19.14
C PRO A 9 -4.75 0.93 18.35
N HIS A 10 -5.28 2.08 17.92
CA HIS A 10 -6.49 2.18 17.08
C HIS A 10 -6.16 2.35 15.60
N TRP A 11 -4.91 2.13 15.20
CA TRP A 11 -4.45 2.42 13.85
C TRP A 11 -5.13 1.54 12.79
N ALA A 12 -5.28 0.23 13.07
CA ALA A 12 -5.97 -0.69 12.16
C ALA A 12 -7.46 -0.31 11.96
N GLU A 13 -8.12 0.13 13.02
CA GLU A 13 -9.50 0.65 13.00
C GLU A 13 -9.59 1.97 12.22
N ALA A 14 -8.67 2.91 12.45
CA ALA A 14 -8.62 4.17 11.73
C ALA A 14 -8.40 3.96 10.23
N ARG A 15 -7.47 3.07 9.86
CA ARG A 15 -7.19 2.69 8.47
C ARG A 15 -8.41 2.09 7.79
N SER A 16 -9.05 1.10 8.42
CA SER A 16 -10.19 0.39 7.83
C SER A 16 -11.40 1.32 7.68
N THR A 17 -11.63 2.21 8.65
CA THR A 17 -12.68 3.24 8.58
C THR A 17 -12.43 4.22 7.44
N ALA A 18 -11.20 4.72 7.32
CA ALA A 18 -10.83 5.64 6.24
C ALA A 18 -11.01 5.00 4.85
N ALA A 19 -10.56 3.76 4.67
CA ALA A 19 -10.76 3.00 3.43
C ALA A 19 -12.25 2.75 3.12
N ALA A 20 -13.07 2.48 4.15
CA ALA A 20 -14.51 2.28 3.99
C ALA A 20 -15.22 3.57 3.55
N LEU A 21 -14.89 4.72 4.15
CA LEU A 21 -15.45 6.02 3.76
C LEU A 21 -15.06 6.39 2.31
N ALA A 22 -13.82 6.09 1.93
CA ALA A 22 -13.33 6.33 0.58
C ALA A 22 -14.08 5.50 -0.46
N ARG A 23 -14.39 4.22 -0.14
CA ARG A 23 -15.26 3.36 -0.96
C ARG A 23 -16.70 3.86 -1.06
N LEU A 24 -17.17 4.62 -0.08
CA LEU A 24 -18.50 5.25 -0.07
C LEU A 24 -18.52 6.61 -0.77
N GLY A 25 -17.39 7.06 -1.34
CA GLY A 25 -17.29 8.29 -2.11
C GLY A 25 -16.74 9.49 -1.33
N ASP A 26 -16.30 9.31 -0.09
CA ASP A 26 -15.58 10.34 0.68
C ASP A 26 -14.09 10.00 0.79
N PRO A 27 -13.24 10.48 -0.14
CA PRO A 27 -11.83 10.14 -0.17
C PRO A 27 -11.00 10.90 0.89
N GLN A 28 -11.51 12.01 1.44
CA GLN A 28 -10.72 12.90 2.30
C GLN A 28 -10.18 12.22 3.57
N PRO A 29 -10.96 11.40 4.31
CA PRO A 29 -10.43 10.66 5.46
C PRO A 29 -9.26 9.74 5.13
N LEU A 30 -9.24 9.15 3.94
CA LEU A 30 -8.15 8.29 3.49
C LEU A 30 -6.91 9.08 3.11
N LEU A 31 -7.07 10.20 2.41
CA LEU A 31 -5.95 11.09 2.09
C LEU A 31 -5.31 11.66 3.37
N ASP A 32 -6.13 12.11 4.32
CA ASP A 32 -5.64 12.55 5.64
C ASP A 32 -4.92 11.43 6.40
N PHE A 33 -5.39 10.18 6.27
CA PHE A 33 -4.74 9.03 6.88
C PHE A 33 -3.37 8.76 6.23
N ILE A 34 -3.28 8.78 4.90
CA ILE A 34 -2.01 8.61 4.19
C ILE A 34 -1.02 9.70 4.58
N ASP A 35 -1.43 10.97 4.51
CA ASP A 35 -0.54 12.11 4.77
C ASP A 35 -0.08 12.22 6.23
N ARG A 36 -0.89 11.78 7.20
CA ARG A 36 -0.59 11.99 8.63
C ARG A 36 -0.17 10.74 9.37
N ALA A 37 -0.68 9.59 8.95
CA ALA A 37 -0.51 8.34 9.65
C ALA A 37 0.34 7.33 8.88
N LEU A 38 0.72 7.59 7.63
CA LEU A 38 1.62 6.73 6.85
C LEU A 38 2.89 7.46 6.39
N ALA A 39 2.75 8.69 5.90
CA ALA A 39 3.88 9.48 5.43
C ALA A 39 4.88 9.75 6.58
N ASP A 40 6.16 9.49 6.30
CA ASP A 40 7.31 9.74 7.19
C ASP A 40 7.30 8.99 8.55
N ASP A 41 6.50 7.91 8.70
CA ASP A 41 6.53 7.02 9.87
C ASP A 41 6.78 5.56 9.45
N ASP A 42 8.03 5.09 9.68
CA ASP A 42 8.46 3.73 9.36
C ASP A 42 7.61 2.65 10.05
N VAL A 43 7.15 2.89 11.29
CA VAL A 43 6.33 1.92 12.04
C VAL A 43 4.96 1.82 11.40
N ALA A 44 4.38 2.95 11.00
CA ALA A 44 3.07 2.93 10.36
C ALA A 44 3.11 2.42 8.92
N GLY A 45 4.20 2.70 8.19
CA GLY A 45 4.48 2.08 6.89
C GLY A 45 4.57 0.56 7.01
N ALA A 46 5.31 0.06 8.01
CA ALA A 46 5.40 -1.37 8.28
C ALA A 46 4.04 -1.97 8.65
N ALA A 47 3.28 -1.31 9.53
CA ALA A 47 1.93 -1.72 9.92
C ALA A 47 0.99 -1.85 8.72
N ASN A 48 1.10 -0.96 7.74
CA ASN A 48 0.32 -1.01 6.50
C ASN A 48 0.65 -2.23 5.65
N LEU A 49 1.93 -2.58 5.53
CA LEU A 49 2.37 -3.76 4.80
C LEU A 49 1.91 -5.04 5.51
N TYR A 50 2.04 -5.12 6.83
CA TYR A 50 1.51 -6.22 7.63
C TYR A 50 -0.01 -6.37 7.53
N TYR A 51 -0.74 -5.24 7.55
CA TYR A 51 -2.19 -5.23 7.36
C TYR A 51 -2.56 -5.82 5.99
N TRP A 52 -1.90 -5.39 4.91
CA TRP A 52 -2.12 -5.96 3.60
C TRP A 52 -1.70 -7.43 3.50
N ALA A 53 -0.58 -7.81 4.10
CA ALA A 53 -0.10 -9.19 4.10
C ALA A 53 -1.11 -10.13 4.77
N LEU A 54 -1.72 -9.69 5.87
CA LEU A 54 -2.82 -10.40 6.51
C LEU A 54 -4.03 -10.57 5.57
N TRP A 55 -4.49 -9.47 4.96
CA TRP A 55 -5.71 -9.47 4.13
C TRP A 55 -5.55 -10.16 2.77
N LEU A 56 -4.35 -10.13 2.20
CA LEU A 56 -4.03 -10.73 0.90
C LEU A 56 -3.40 -12.13 1.03
N GLY A 57 -3.33 -12.67 2.25
CA GLY A 57 -2.88 -14.05 2.51
C GLY A 57 -1.37 -14.26 2.37
N ALA A 58 -0.56 -13.20 2.41
CA ALA A 58 0.89 -13.29 2.43
C ALA A 58 1.46 -13.57 3.83
N LEU A 59 0.66 -13.33 4.88
CA LEU A 59 0.98 -13.64 6.27
C LEU A 59 0.17 -14.85 6.75
N ALA A 60 0.83 -15.79 7.44
CA ALA A 60 0.16 -16.95 8.01
C ALA A 60 -0.80 -16.56 9.14
N LEU A 61 -2.00 -17.15 9.13
CA LEU A 61 -3.01 -17.03 10.19
C LEU A 61 -2.93 -18.24 11.16
N PRO A 62 -3.36 -18.09 12.42
CA PRO A 62 -3.91 -16.88 13.04
C PRO A 62 -2.82 -15.96 13.63
N GLN A 63 -3.12 -14.65 13.67
CA GLN A 63 -2.39 -13.68 14.49
C GLN A 63 -3.16 -13.41 15.79
N PRO A 64 -2.50 -13.34 16.96
CA PRO A 64 -3.18 -13.27 18.25
C PRO A 64 -3.81 -11.91 18.55
N ASP A 65 -3.20 -10.83 18.05
CA ASP A 65 -3.63 -9.44 18.18
C ASP A 65 -2.96 -8.60 17.07
N ASP A 66 -3.14 -7.27 17.06
CA ASP A 66 -2.51 -6.38 16.08
C ASP A 66 -1.06 -5.99 16.45
N ALA A 67 -0.46 -6.57 17.50
CA ALA A 67 0.88 -6.19 17.96
C ALA A 67 1.97 -6.50 16.92
N PHE A 68 1.77 -7.53 16.10
CA PHE A 68 2.71 -7.91 15.03
C PHE A 68 2.91 -6.79 14.00
N MET A 69 1.91 -5.92 13.81
CA MET A 69 2.00 -4.79 12.86
C MET A 69 3.05 -3.74 13.28
N ARG A 70 3.60 -3.82 14.49
CA ARG A 70 4.68 -2.92 14.96
C ARG A 70 6.08 -3.40 14.59
N ASP A 71 6.21 -4.63 14.10
CA ASP A 71 7.51 -5.14 13.68
C ASP A 71 8.00 -4.34 12.48
N ARG A 72 9.23 -3.83 12.55
CA ARG A 72 9.85 -3.05 11.45
C ARG A 72 10.75 -3.90 10.59
N ASP A 73 11.06 -5.12 11.03
CA ASP A 73 11.96 -6.01 10.31
C ASP A 73 11.26 -6.63 9.08
N LEU A 74 9.94 -6.44 8.96
CA LEU A 74 9.09 -6.91 7.85
C LEU A 74 9.35 -8.38 7.51
N SER A 75 9.59 -9.17 8.56
CA SER A 75 9.96 -10.58 8.46
C SER A 75 8.75 -11.49 8.68
N GLY A 76 8.84 -12.74 8.22
CA GLY A 76 7.84 -13.77 8.51
C GLY A 76 6.62 -13.81 7.58
N TRP A 77 6.63 -13.10 6.46
CA TRP A 77 5.61 -13.14 5.41
C TRP A 77 6.24 -13.07 4.02
N ASP A 78 5.49 -13.45 2.98
CA ASP A 78 5.98 -13.52 1.60
C ASP A 78 5.75 -12.20 0.82
N PRO A 79 6.80 -11.40 0.54
CA PRO A 79 6.64 -10.13 -0.16
C PRO A 79 6.22 -10.29 -1.62
N VAL A 80 6.53 -11.43 -2.27
CA VAL A 80 6.12 -11.71 -3.65
C VAL A 80 4.61 -11.95 -3.72
N THR A 81 4.07 -12.70 -2.75
CA THR A 81 2.62 -12.90 -2.66
C THR A 81 1.90 -11.60 -2.37
N LEU A 82 2.44 -10.73 -1.52
CA LEU A 82 1.86 -9.40 -1.30
C LEU A 82 1.88 -8.55 -2.58
N LEU A 83 3.01 -8.49 -3.30
CA LEU A 83 3.12 -7.76 -4.56
C LEU A 83 2.04 -8.22 -5.55
N ARG A 84 1.90 -9.54 -5.72
CA ARG A 84 0.87 -10.14 -6.58
C ARG A 84 -0.55 -9.71 -6.18
N GLY A 85 -0.85 -9.73 -4.89
CA GLY A 85 -2.15 -9.31 -4.38
C GLY A 85 -2.44 -7.81 -4.60
N LEU A 86 -1.44 -6.96 -4.39
CA LEU A 86 -1.57 -5.51 -4.61
C LEU A 86 -1.78 -5.19 -6.10
N VAL A 87 -0.98 -5.79 -7.00
CA VAL A 87 -1.14 -5.64 -8.45
C VAL A 87 -2.52 -6.14 -8.89
N GLY A 88 -2.94 -7.32 -8.41
CA GLY A 88 -4.25 -7.87 -8.72
C GLY A 88 -5.42 -6.99 -8.27
N GLY A 89 -5.28 -6.26 -7.16
CA GLY A 89 -6.32 -5.37 -6.63
C GLY A 89 -6.30 -3.94 -7.18
N LEU A 90 -5.23 -3.52 -7.87
CA LEU A 90 -4.98 -2.13 -8.24
C LEU A 90 -6.12 -1.51 -9.07
N HIS A 91 -6.68 -2.28 -10.01
CA HIS A 91 -7.77 -1.84 -10.89
C HIS A 91 -9.17 -1.89 -10.21
N LEU A 92 -9.31 -2.58 -9.08
CA LEU A 92 -10.59 -2.78 -8.38
C LEU A 92 -10.84 -1.73 -7.30
N ALA A 93 -9.88 -0.83 -7.06
CA ALA A 93 -9.85 0.07 -5.91
C ALA A 93 -10.46 1.45 -6.17
N ALA A 94 -11.64 1.51 -6.81
CA ALA A 94 -12.35 2.78 -6.97
C ALA A 94 -12.59 3.43 -5.60
N GLY A 95 -12.05 4.63 -5.41
CA GLY A 95 -12.17 5.41 -4.17
C GLY A 95 -11.02 5.26 -3.17
N PHE A 96 -10.11 4.28 -3.31
CA PHE A 96 -8.97 4.13 -2.39
C PHE A 96 -7.67 3.74 -3.10
N ILE A 97 -7.55 4.17 -4.35
CA ILE A 97 -6.38 3.93 -5.20
C ILE A 97 -5.09 4.55 -4.63
N ASP A 98 -5.19 5.69 -3.94
CA ASP A 98 -4.07 6.33 -3.26
C ASP A 98 -3.42 5.39 -2.23
N LEU A 99 -4.22 4.57 -1.54
CA LEU A 99 -3.70 3.59 -0.59
C LEU A 99 -2.93 2.46 -1.29
N TYR A 100 -3.39 2.01 -2.46
CA TYR A 100 -2.67 1.02 -3.26
C TYR A 100 -1.35 1.58 -3.80
N ALA A 101 -1.37 2.80 -4.34
CA ALA A 101 -0.18 3.48 -4.83
C ALA A 101 0.89 3.61 -3.73
N HIS A 102 0.48 4.10 -2.56
CA HIS A 102 1.36 4.22 -1.41
C HIS A 102 1.91 2.85 -0.95
N SER A 103 1.06 1.83 -0.87
CA SER A 103 1.49 0.49 -0.44
C SER A 103 2.44 -0.19 -1.42
N LEU A 104 2.24 -0.02 -2.73
CA LEU A 104 3.17 -0.52 -3.74
C LEU A 104 4.54 0.17 -3.65
N TRP A 105 4.53 1.50 -3.51
CA TRP A 105 5.76 2.27 -3.32
C TRP A 105 6.49 1.86 -2.04
N ALA A 106 5.79 1.74 -0.91
CA ALA A 106 6.36 1.33 0.37
C ALA A 106 6.94 -0.09 0.30
N LEU A 107 6.24 -1.03 -0.34
CA LEU A 107 6.71 -2.40 -0.53
C LEU A 107 7.99 -2.46 -1.35
N LEU A 108 8.06 -1.75 -2.48
CA LEU A 108 9.26 -1.75 -3.34
C LEU A 108 10.42 -0.98 -2.73
N THR A 109 10.14 0.02 -1.90
CA THR A 109 11.17 0.72 -1.12
C THR A 109 11.76 -0.19 -0.04
N ALA A 110 10.93 -0.98 0.64
CA ALA A 110 11.36 -1.94 1.66
C ALA A 110 12.06 -3.17 1.06
N PHE A 111 11.62 -3.61 -0.12
CA PHE A 111 12.16 -4.78 -0.82
C PHE A 111 12.53 -4.46 -2.27
N PRO A 112 13.64 -3.73 -2.53
CA PRO A 112 14.01 -3.33 -3.89
C PRO A 112 14.22 -4.50 -4.86
N TRP A 113 14.59 -5.68 -4.33
CA TRP A 113 14.78 -6.90 -5.12
C TRP A 113 13.48 -7.45 -5.74
N LEU A 114 12.32 -7.01 -5.24
CA LEU A 114 11.02 -7.46 -5.76
C LEU A 114 10.79 -7.03 -7.20
N ALA A 115 11.37 -5.91 -7.63
CA ALA A 115 11.22 -5.44 -9.00
C ALA A 115 11.79 -6.47 -9.99
N GLN A 116 12.97 -7.03 -9.68
CA GLN A 116 13.56 -8.12 -10.46
C GLN A 116 12.81 -9.45 -10.30
N ALA A 117 12.20 -9.70 -9.14
CA ALA A 117 11.45 -10.93 -8.87
C ALA A 117 10.01 -10.92 -9.41
N ALA A 118 9.50 -9.79 -9.90
CA ALA A 118 8.10 -9.64 -10.31
C ALA A 118 7.72 -10.49 -11.53
N GLY A 119 8.68 -10.79 -12.41
CA GLY A 119 8.46 -11.59 -13.61
C GLY A 119 7.30 -11.04 -14.45
N PRO A 120 6.30 -11.86 -14.84
CA PRO A 120 5.15 -11.40 -15.63
C PRO A 120 4.31 -10.29 -14.98
N LEU A 121 4.41 -10.09 -13.66
CA LEU A 121 3.68 -9.02 -12.97
C LEU A 121 4.21 -7.63 -13.33
N ALA A 122 5.48 -7.52 -13.76
CA ALA A 122 6.08 -6.24 -14.13
C ALA A 122 5.32 -5.56 -15.28
N ASP A 123 4.95 -6.33 -16.31
CA ASP A 123 4.21 -5.84 -17.47
C ASP A 123 2.80 -5.36 -17.09
N VAL A 124 2.11 -6.15 -16.27
CA VAL A 124 0.76 -5.83 -15.77
C VAL A 124 0.78 -4.57 -14.92
N LEU A 125 1.71 -4.48 -13.97
CA LEU A 125 1.83 -3.32 -13.10
C LEU A 125 2.22 -2.06 -13.89
N ARG A 126 3.12 -2.17 -14.87
CA ARG A 126 3.48 -1.05 -15.73
C ARG A 126 2.30 -0.52 -16.52
N GLU A 127 1.54 -1.40 -17.17
CA GLU A 127 0.35 -1.01 -17.93
C GLU A 127 -0.70 -0.33 -17.02
N GLN A 128 -1.03 -0.95 -15.89
CA GLN A 128 -2.03 -0.42 -14.95
C GLN A 128 -1.57 0.91 -14.32
N ALA A 129 -0.30 1.01 -13.92
CA ALA A 129 0.25 2.23 -13.36
C ALA A 129 0.26 3.36 -14.40
N GLY A 130 0.61 3.08 -15.65
CA GLY A 130 0.55 4.06 -16.75
C GLY A 130 -0.86 4.62 -16.95
N GLN A 131 -1.87 3.74 -17.03
CA GLN A 131 -3.28 4.16 -17.17
C GLN A 131 -3.74 5.03 -16.00
N LEU A 132 -3.35 4.71 -14.77
CA LEU A 132 -3.69 5.48 -13.58
C LEU A 132 -2.96 6.83 -13.52
N LEU A 133 -1.71 6.88 -13.98
CA LEU A 133 -0.94 8.11 -14.09
C LEU A 133 -1.51 9.05 -15.16
N ASP A 134 -2.11 8.53 -16.23
CA ASP A 134 -2.79 9.38 -17.22
C ASP A 134 -4.14 9.92 -16.72
N GLY A 135 -4.76 9.22 -15.76
CA GLY A 135 -6.04 9.61 -15.15
C GLY A 135 -5.93 10.73 -14.11
N ALA A 136 -7.08 11.23 -13.63
CA ALA A 136 -7.17 12.29 -12.62
C ALA A 136 -7.47 11.78 -11.19
N ALA A 137 -7.52 10.46 -10.98
CA ALA A 137 -8.02 9.87 -9.74
C ALA A 137 -7.05 9.94 -8.55
N LEU A 138 -5.75 10.15 -8.80
CA LEU A 138 -4.70 10.15 -7.77
C LEU A 138 -4.47 11.54 -7.19
N SER A 139 -4.26 11.58 -5.88
CA SER A 139 -3.66 12.74 -5.20
C SER A 139 -2.26 13.03 -5.73
N GLY A 140 -1.77 14.26 -5.49
CA GLY A 140 -0.43 14.65 -5.92
C GLY A 140 0.69 13.82 -5.28
N GLY A 141 0.51 13.37 -4.04
CA GLY A 141 1.47 12.50 -3.32
C GLY A 141 1.52 11.10 -3.94
N SER A 142 0.36 10.43 -3.99
CA SER A 142 0.25 9.08 -4.54
C SER A 142 0.60 9.00 -6.02
N ARG A 143 0.41 10.08 -6.79
CA ARG A 143 0.91 10.17 -8.17
C ARG A 143 2.44 10.09 -8.24
N ARG A 144 3.16 10.76 -7.33
CA ARG A 144 4.64 10.69 -7.30
C ARG A 144 5.11 9.31 -6.89
N GLU A 145 4.46 8.70 -5.91
CA GLU A 145 4.74 7.34 -5.46
C GLU A 145 4.52 6.34 -6.60
N LEU A 146 3.36 6.41 -7.28
CA LEU A 146 3.06 5.51 -8.39
C LEU A 146 3.99 5.74 -9.59
N ALA A 147 4.39 6.99 -9.87
CA ALA A 147 5.38 7.29 -10.90
C ALA A 147 6.74 6.64 -10.59
N HIS A 148 7.14 6.63 -9.31
CA HIS A 148 8.35 5.93 -8.89
C HIS A 148 8.20 4.40 -9.08
N VAL A 149 7.06 3.82 -8.70
CA VAL A 149 6.77 2.40 -8.95
C VAL A 149 6.88 2.08 -10.45
N HIS A 150 6.21 2.87 -11.30
CA HIS A 150 6.24 2.70 -12.75
C HIS A 150 7.67 2.78 -13.31
N TYR A 151 8.47 3.74 -12.82
CA TYR A 151 9.85 3.93 -13.24
C TYR A 151 10.76 2.74 -12.88
N VAL A 152 10.62 2.17 -11.68
CA VAL A 152 11.41 1.01 -11.24
C VAL A 152 11.23 -0.18 -12.20
N PHE A 153 10.01 -0.41 -12.69
CA PHE A 153 9.73 -1.48 -13.65
C PHE A 153 10.08 -1.14 -15.11
N ASP A 154 10.36 0.12 -15.42
CA ASP A 154 10.84 0.53 -16.74
C ASP A 154 12.37 0.36 -16.86
N LEU A 155 13.10 0.48 -15.74
CA LEU A 155 14.55 0.31 -15.68
C LEU A 155 15.03 -1.15 -15.70
N ASP A 156 14.24 -2.09 -15.19
CA ASP A 156 14.61 -3.52 -15.07
C ASP A 156 14.48 -4.30 -16.40
N ARG A 157 14.71 -3.63 -17.55
CA ARG A 157 14.58 -4.19 -18.91
C ARG A 157 15.91 -4.56 -19.56
#